data_AF-A0A2X3FG63-F1
#
_entry.id   AF-A0A2X3FG63-F1
#
_cell.length_a   1.000
_cell.length_b   1.000
_cell.length_c   1.000
_cell.angle_alpha   90.00
_cell.angle_beta   90.00
_cell.angle_gamma   90.00
#
_symmetry.space_group_name_H-M   'P 1'
#
loop_
_entity.id
_entity.type
_entity.pdbx_description
1 polymer ?
#
loop_
_entity_poly.entity_id
_entity_poly.type
_entity_poly.pdbx_seq_one_letter_code
_entity_poly.pdbx_strand_id
1 'polypeptide(L)'
;MKCPAKFLPYLAWAFSVDRWEETWTETAKRQAVSDAFWIHQRKGTVAAVKRVIEGLGYSMTLEEWWKVADPAGTFRLEIDLNEIGITEPMITELERIIGDAKPVSRHISQLTLSASVYGVAHIGAAVVDGEIITVYPPGYEPDDSIYYDAAVNYDGNYHYSGK
;
A
#
# COMPACT_ATOMS: atom_id res chain seq x y z
N MET A 1 3.79 21.60 -26.66
CA MET A 1 5.24 21.55 -26.97
C MET A 1 5.43 20.89 -28.35
N LYS A 2 6.19 21.49 -29.29
CA LYS A 2 6.27 21.03 -30.71
C LYS A 2 7.52 20.22 -31.09
N CYS A 3 8.36 19.85 -30.12
CA CYS A 3 9.60 19.09 -30.38
C CYS A 3 9.29 17.66 -30.88
N PRO A 4 9.92 17.15 -31.97
CA PRO A 4 9.83 15.75 -32.35
C PRO A 4 10.30 14.80 -31.23
N ALA A 5 9.66 13.63 -31.09
CA ALA A 5 9.90 12.70 -29.98
C ALA A 5 11.37 12.29 -29.84
N LYS A 6 12.04 12.00 -30.95
CA LYS A 6 13.46 11.61 -31.00
C LYS A 6 14.43 12.65 -30.45
N PHE A 7 14.02 13.92 -30.34
CA PHE A 7 14.85 15.00 -29.84
C PHE A 7 14.51 15.41 -28.40
N LEU A 8 13.51 14.78 -27.79
CA LEU A 8 13.13 15.07 -26.41
C LEU A 8 14.26 14.86 -25.40
N PRO A 9 15.14 13.83 -25.50
CA PRO A 9 16.25 13.67 -24.55
C PRO A 9 17.22 14.85 -24.56
N TYR A 10 17.54 15.40 -25.74
CA TYR A 10 18.44 16.56 -25.85
C TYR A 10 17.80 17.83 -25.27
N LEU A 11 16.49 17.97 -25.44
CA LEU A 11 15.77 19.11 -24.88
C LEU A 11 15.60 18.98 -23.36
N ALA A 12 15.40 17.76 -22.85
CA ALA A 12 15.41 17.47 -21.43
C ALA A 12 16.77 17.82 -20.80
N TRP A 13 17.87 17.44 -21.46
CA TRP A 13 19.21 17.82 -21.06
C TRP A 13 19.39 19.35 -21.06
N ALA A 14 18.96 20.04 -22.12
CA ALA A 14 19.07 21.50 -22.22
C ALA A 14 18.29 22.25 -21.13
N PHE A 15 17.21 21.65 -20.60
CA PHE A 15 16.43 22.19 -19.48
C PHE A 15 16.83 21.60 -18.12
N SER A 16 17.91 20.83 -18.06
CA SER A 16 18.44 20.21 -16.84
C SER A 16 17.40 19.37 -16.09
N VAL A 17 16.59 18.60 -16.82
CA VAL A 17 15.59 17.71 -16.20
C VAL A 17 16.29 16.70 -15.27
N ASP A 18 15.91 16.69 -13.99
CA ASP A 18 16.58 15.91 -12.93
C ASP A 18 16.39 14.37 -13.05
N ARG A 19 15.29 13.90 -13.67
CA ARG A 19 15.02 12.46 -13.93
C ARG A 19 14.53 12.26 -15.35
N TRP A 20 15.14 11.29 -16.04
CA TRP A 20 14.78 10.92 -17.39
C TRP A 20 14.89 9.42 -17.58
N GLU A 21 13.81 8.78 -18.05
CA GLU A 21 13.84 7.37 -18.42
C GLU A 21 13.43 7.19 -19.88
N GLU A 22 14.19 6.38 -20.60
CA GLU A 22 13.90 6.12 -22.01
C GLU A 22 12.63 5.29 -22.21
N THR A 23 12.23 4.53 -21.20
CA THR A 23 11.02 3.71 -21.16
C THR A 23 9.74 4.52 -20.97
N TRP A 24 9.83 5.80 -20.58
CA TRP A 24 8.65 6.65 -20.40
C TRP A 24 7.87 6.86 -21.68
N THR A 25 6.55 6.96 -21.54
CA THR A 25 5.65 7.36 -22.63
C THR A 25 6.03 8.74 -23.16
N GLU A 26 5.76 9.01 -24.43
CA GLU A 26 6.06 10.32 -25.02
C GLU A 26 5.37 11.46 -24.27
N THR A 27 4.16 11.24 -23.76
CA THR A 27 3.43 12.20 -22.95
C THR A 27 4.14 12.51 -21.63
N ALA A 28 4.61 11.49 -20.90
CA ALA A 28 5.37 11.67 -19.66
C ALA A 28 6.70 12.41 -19.92
N LYS A 29 7.42 12.03 -20.99
CA LYS A 29 8.65 12.72 -21.42
C LYS A 29 8.41 14.21 -21.69
N ARG A 30 7.33 14.55 -22.40
CA ARG A 30 6.97 15.97 -22.68
C ARG A 30 6.56 16.72 -21.42
N GLN A 31 5.83 16.05 -20.52
CA GLN A 31 5.41 16.64 -19.26
C GLN A 31 6.61 16.98 -18.38
N ALA A 32 7.57 16.07 -18.24
CA ALA A 32 8.81 16.28 -17.50
C ALA A 32 9.59 17.51 -18.01
N VAL A 33 9.72 17.65 -19.33
CA VAL A 33 10.38 18.82 -19.94
C VAL A 33 9.59 20.12 -19.71
N SER A 34 8.25 20.06 -19.79
CA SER A 34 7.40 21.22 -19.54
C SER A 34 7.43 21.67 -18.07
N ASP A 35 7.53 20.74 -17.13
CA ASP A 35 7.53 21.02 -15.70
C ASP A 35 8.87 21.50 -15.16
N ALA A 36 9.97 21.19 -15.85
CA ALA A 36 11.33 21.50 -15.44
C ALA A 36 11.51 22.97 -15.02
N PHE A 37 11.01 23.91 -15.83
CA PHE A 37 11.11 25.34 -15.50
C PHE A 37 10.39 25.71 -14.21
N TRP A 38 9.17 25.19 -14.01
CA TRP A 38 8.37 25.47 -12.83
C TRP A 38 9.02 24.91 -11.56
N ILE A 39 9.58 23.70 -11.65
CA ILE A 39 10.28 23.01 -10.56
C ILE A 39 11.55 23.77 -10.22
N HIS A 40 12.39 24.10 -11.21
CA HIS A 40 13.63 24.85 -10.99
C HIS A 40 13.39 26.23 -10.37
N GLN A 41 12.35 26.94 -10.81
CA GLN A 41 11.99 28.24 -10.22
C GLN A 41 11.63 28.14 -8.73
N ARG A 42 11.15 26.97 -8.28
CA ARG A 42 10.63 26.73 -6.92
C ARG A 42 11.46 25.72 -6.13
N LYS A 43 12.64 25.35 -6.63
CA LYS A 43 13.53 24.39 -5.98
C LYS A 43 13.80 24.86 -4.55
N GLY A 44 13.73 23.94 -3.60
CA GLY A 44 13.81 24.26 -2.18
C GLY A 44 12.50 24.67 -1.50
N THR A 45 11.36 24.62 -2.18
CA THR A 45 10.04 24.84 -1.56
C THR A 45 9.29 23.53 -1.36
N VAL A 46 8.37 23.50 -0.39
CA VAL A 46 7.43 22.38 -0.19
C VAL A 46 6.66 22.07 -1.47
N ALA A 47 6.30 23.08 -2.25
CA ALA A 47 5.60 22.91 -3.52
C ALA A 47 6.44 22.16 -4.57
N ALA A 48 7.74 22.39 -4.62
CA ALA A 48 8.63 21.65 -5.53
C ALA A 48 8.75 20.18 -5.10
N VAL A 49 8.98 19.92 -3.81
CA VAL A 49 9.03 18.55 -3.27
C VAL A 49 7.72 17.81 -3.54
N LYS A 50 6.58 18.48 -3.31
CA LYS A 50 5.24 17.95 -3.59
C LYS A 50 5.06 17.58 -5.06
N ARG A 51 5.36 18.50 -5.97
CA ARG A 51 5.21 18.33 -7.42
C ARG A 51 6.00 17.12 -7.92
N VAL A 52 7.22 16.97 -7.39
CA VAL A 52 8.13 15.90 -7.81
C VAL A 52 7.63 14.55 -7.31
N ILE A 53 7.14 14.44 -6.07
CA ILE A 53 6.55 13.20 -5.53
C ILE A 53 5.23 12.85 -6.26
N GLU A 54 4.35 13.83 -6.49
CA GLU A 54 3.12 13.64 -7.25
C GLU A 54 3.39 13.22 -8.71
N GLY A 55 4.50 13.67 -9.29
CA GLY A 55 4.96 13.23 -10.61
C GLY A 55 5.27 11.74 -10.70
N LEU A 56 5.54 11.08 -9.56
CA LEU A 56 5.73 9.63 -9.47
C LEU A 56 4.42 8.87 -9.26
N GLY A 57 3.28 9.57 -9.14
CA GLY A 57 1.99 8.98 -8.81
C GLY A 57 1.79 8.75 -7.30
N TYR A 58 2.65 9.31 -6.46
CA TYR A 58 2.56 9.21 -5.00
C TYR A 58 1.93 10.47 -4.41
N SER A 59 1.46 10.38 -3.17
CA SER A 59 1.03 11.56 -2.42
C SER A 59 1.96 11.82 -1.24
N MET A 60 1.98 13.05 -0.73
CA MET A 60 2.79 13.37 0.44
C MET A 60 2.09 14.34 1.40
N THR A 61 2.47 14.25 2.66
CA THR A 61 2.24 15.27 3.69
C THR A 61 3.59 15.69 4.28
N LEU A 62 3.68 16.95 4.72
CA LEU A 62 4.90 17.51 5.31
C LEU A 62 4.55 18.24 6.60
N GLU A 63 5.30 17.94 7.66
CA GLU A 63 5.19 18.60 8.95
C GLU A 63 6.49 19.32 9.29
N GLU A 64 6.37 20.62 9.53
CA GLU A 64 7.51 21.47 9.88
C GLU A 64 7.86 21.35 11.35
N TRP A 65 9.15 21.49 11.69
CA TRP A 65 9.67 21.26 13.05
C TRP A 65 8.92 22.02 14.16
N TRP A 66 8.42 23.23 13.88
CA TRP A 66 7.67 24.04 14.84
C TRP A 66 6.28 23.50 15.17
N LYS A 67 5.77 22.53 14.39
CA LYS A 67 4.50 21.83 14.68
C LYS A 67 4.69 20.58 15.54
N VAL A 68 5.88 19.98 15.50
CA VAL A 68 6.17 18.65 16.08
C VAL A 68 7.31 18.66 17.11
N ALA A 69 7.75 19.85 17.54
CA ALA A 69 8.84 20.05 18.50
C ALA A 69 10.18 19.38 18.11
N ASP A 70 10.46 19.31 16.81
CA ASP A 70 11.73 18.80 16.28
C ASP A 70 12.85 19.86 16.29
N PRO A 71 14.12 19.48 16.07
CA PRO A 71 15.22 20.43 15.94
C PRO A 71 14.94 21.52 14.88
N ALA A 72 15.32 22.76 15.20
CA ALA A 72 15.12 23.87 14.29
C ALA A 72 15.82 23.62 12.95
N GLY A 73 15.09 23.79 11.84
CA GLY A 73 15.65 23.53 10.51
C GLY A 73 15.24 22.19 9.90
N THR A 74 14.46 21.36 10.60
CA THR A 74 14.04 20.05 10.08
C THR A 74 12.57 20.00 9.68
N PHE A 75 12.20 18.92 8.99
CA PHE A 75 10.81 18.59 8.69
C PHE A 75 10.63 17.08 8.63
N ARG A 76 9.40 16.63 8.88
CA ARG A 76 8.98 15.24 8.67
C ARG A 76 8.23 15.14 7.36
N LEU A 77 8.47 14.07 6.63
CA LEU A 77 7.84 13.80 5.35
C LEU A 77 7.17 12.42 5.41
N GLU A 78 5.89 12.37 5.08
CA GLU A 78 5.15 11.14 4.91
C GLU A 78 4.74 11.00 3.44
N ILE A 79 5.01 9.84 2.86
CA ILE A 79 4.74 9.54 1.45
C ILE A 79 3.88 8.29 1.37
N ASP A 80 2.73 8.41 0.70
CA ASP A 80 1.86 7.28 0.37
C ASP A 80 2.20 6.76 -1.03
N LEU A 81 2.62 5.50 -1.07
CA LEU A 81 3.11 4.78 -2.25
C LEU A 81 2.00 3.95 -2.92
N ASN A 82 0.76 4.05 -2.45
CA ASN A 82 -0.38 3.27 -2.93
C ASN A 82 -0.06 1.75 -2.91
N GLU A 83 -0.33 1.05 -4.02
CA GLU A 83 -0.21 -0.42 -4.17
C GLU A 83 1.15 -0.88 -4.74
N ILE A 84 2.09 0.03 -5.00
CA ILE A 84 3.35 -0.29 -5.70
C ILE A 84 4.31 -1.10 -4.79
N GLY A 85 4.05 -1.11 -3.48
CA GLY A 85 4.89 -1.77 -2.47
C GLY A 85 6.19 -0.98 -2.21
N ILE A 86 6.94 -1.38 -1.20
CA ILE A 86 8.17 -0.71 -0.77
C ILE A 86 9.37 -1.59 -1.13
N THR A 87 10.19 -1.15 -2.09
CA THR A 87 11.44 -1.83 -2.48
C THR A 87 12.65 -0.94 -2.21
N GLU A 88 13.79 -1.54 -1.90
CA GLU A 88 15.02 -0.80 -1.59
C GLU A 88 15.48 0.15 -2.72
N PRO A 89 15.48 -0.24 -4.01
CA PRO A 89 15.85 0.68 -5.09
C PRO A 89 14.92 1.89 -5.19
N MET A 90 13.64 1.70 -4.87
CA MET A 90 12.65 2.78 -4.89
C MET A 90 12.86 3.76 -3.74
N ILE A 91 13.23 3.27 -2.54
CA ILE A 91 13.57 4.13 -1.39
C ILE A 91 14.75 5.01 -1.77
N THR A 92 15.83 4.44 -2.30
CA THR A 92 17.03 5.19 -2.71
C THR A 92 16.69 6.25 -3.76
N GLU A 93 15.84 5.92 -4.73
CA GLU A 93 15.43 6.88 -5.75
C GLU A 93 14.53 7.99 -5.19
N LEU A 94 13.63 7.68 -4.26
CA LEU A 94 12.84 8.68 -3.54
C LEU A 94 13.74 9.64 -2.77
N GLU A 95 14.69 9.11 -1.99
CA GLU A 95 15.65 9.93 -1.24
C GLU A 95 16.46 10.84 -2.15
N ARG A 96 16.96 10.33 -3.28
CA ARG A 96 17.70 11.11 -4.28
C ARG A 96 16.85 12.26 -4.82
N ILE A 97 15.65 11.94 -5.29
CA ILE A 97 14.72 12.89 -5.90
C ILE A 97 14.29 13.98 -4.91
N ILE A 98 13.98 13.59 -3.67
CA ILE A 98 13.63 14.53 -2.60
C ILE A 98 14.85 15.40 -2.25
N GLY A 99 16.04 14.80 -2.22
CA GLY A 99 17.32 15.48 -2.03
C GLY A 99 17.55 16.60 -3.05
N ASP A 100 17.23 16.35 -4.32
CA ASP A 100 17.36 17.33 -5.40
C ASP A 100 16.33 18.47 -5.26
N ALA A 101 15.12 18.17 -4.80
CA ALA A 101 14.05 19.17 -4.69
C ALA A 101 14.07 19.99 -3.39
N LYS A 102 14.55 19.42 -2.27
CA LYS A 102 14.51 20.06 -0.95
C LYS A 102 15.57 21.17 -0.84
N PRO A 103 15.37 22.17 0.04
CA PRO A 103 16.40 23.16 0.29
C PRO A 103 17.56 22.52 1.07
N VAL A 104 18.79 22.79 0.64
CA VAL A 104 20.02 22.17 1.19
C VAL A 104 20.17 22.42 2.70
N SER A 105 19.75 23.58 3.17
CA SER A 105 19.81 23.98 4.58
C SER A 105 18.75 23.33 5.48
N ARG A 106 17.77 22.61 4.90
CA ARG A 106 16.74 21.90 5.66
C ARG A 106 16.96 20.41 5.60
N HIS A 107 16.83 19.73 6.73
CA HIS A 107 17.07 18.30 6.85
C HIS A 107 15.79 17.54 7.18
N ILE A 108 15.66 16.32 6.66
CA ILE A 108 14.53 15.45 6.97
C ILE A 108 14.83 14.83 8.33
N SER A 109 14.00 15.10 9.35
CA SER A 109 14.13 14.45 10.66
C SER A 109 13.49 13.07 10.67
N GLN A 110 12.46 12.86 9.85
CA GLN A 110 11.75 11.60 9.70
C GLN A 110 11.18 11.45 8.29
N LEU A 111 11.39 10.29 7.68
CA LEU A 111 10.76 9.87 6.43
C LEU A 111 9.87 8.66 6.72
N THR A 112 8.56 8.82 6.56
CA THR A 112 7.58 7.74 6.72
C THR A 112 7.06 7.34 5.34
N LEU A 113 7.18 6.06 5.02
CA LEU A 113 6.67 5.49 3.77
C LEU A 113 5.50 4.57 4.12
N SER A 114 4.32 4.85 3.59
CA SER A 114 3.15 4.00 3.72
C SER A 114 2.80 3.38 2.37
N ALA A 115 2.38 2.12 2.40
CA ALA A 115 1.86 1.41 1.24
C ALA A 115 0.61 0.65 1.70
N SER A 116 -0.42 0.67 0.87
CA SER A 116 -1.71 0.05 1.15
C SER A 116 -2.03 -0.95 0.04
N VAL A 117 -2.44 -2.15 0.42
CA VAL A 117 -2.87 -3.19 -0.53
C VAL A 117 -4.29 -3.60 -0.18
N TYR A 118 -5.18 -3.55 -1.16
CA TYR A 118 -6.56 -4.00 -1.02
C TYR A 118 -6.69 -5.43 -1.56
N GLY A 119 -7.38 -6.30 -0.80
CA GLY A 119 -7.59 -7.69 -1.19
C GLY A 119 -8.82 -8.29 -0.53
N VAL A 120 -9.37 -9.34 -1.13
CA VAL A 120 -10.51 -10.08 -0.56
C VAL A 120 -9.97 -11.13 0.40
N ALA A 121 -10.37 -11.06 1.67
CA ALA A 121 -10.09 -12.11 2.65
C ALA A 121 -11.28 -13.09 2.68
N HIS A 122 -11.04 -14.33 2.26
CA HIS A 122 -12.02 -15.40 2.39
C HIS A 122 -11.89 -16.05 3.77
N ILE A 123 -12.98 -16.05 4.56
CA ILE A 123 -13.06 -16.71 5.85
C ILE A 123 -14.06 -17.86 5.71
N GLY A 124 -13.64 -19.07 6.09
CA GLY A 124 -14.49 -20.25 6.15
C GLY A 124 -14.46 -20.85 7.55
N ALA A 125 -15.60 -21.34 8.01
CA ALA A 125 -15.71 -22.12 9.23
C ALA A 125 -16.45 -23.43 8.91
N ALA A 126 -16.00 -24.52 9.50
CA ALA A 126 -16.69 -25.80 9.48
C ALA A 126 -16.97 -26.20 10.92
N VAL A 127 -18.22 -26.56 11.21
CA VAL A 127 -18.63 -27.18 12.47
C VAL A 127 -18.83 -28.66 12.16
N VAL A 128 -18.12 -29.51 12.88
CA VAL A 128 -18.34 -30.95 12.85
C VAL A 128 -19.02 -31.31 14.16
N ASP A 129 -20.21 -31.87 14.04
CA ASP A 129 -20.91 -32.49 15.15
C ASP A 129 -20.89 -34.01 14.96
N GLY A 130 -20.85 -34.76 16.06
CA GLY A 130 -20.72 -36.20 16.05
C GLY A 130 -21.43 -36.83 17.23
N GLU A 131 -22.30 -37.79 16.94
CA GLU A 131 -23.03 -38.57 17.94
C GLU A 131 -22.50 -40.00 17.98
N ILE A 132 -22.41 -40.58 19.19
CA ILE A 132 -22.09 -42.00 19.37
C ILE A 132 -23.39 -42.72 19.76
N ILE A 133 -23.91 -43.54 18.85
CA ILE A 133 -25.07 -44.40 19.12
C ILE A 133 -24.59 -45.84 19.29
N THR A 134 -24.94 -46.45 20.42
CA THR A 134 -24.67 -47.87 20.66
C THR A 134 -25.98 -48.66 20.48
N VAL A 135 -26.00 -49.63 19.57
CA VAL A 135 -27.18 -50.47 19.29
C VAL A 135 -27.01 -51.83 19.96
N TYR A 136 -27.96 -52.19 20.81
CA TYR A 136 -27.97 -53.46 21.51
C TYR A 136 -28.92 -54.49 20.87
N PRO A 137 -28.63 -55.80 20.98
CA PRO A 137 -29.54 -56.85 20.53
C PRO A 137 -30.89 -56.84 21.29
N PRO A 138 -31.97 -57.38 20.70
CA PRO A 138 -33.25 -57.52 21.39
C PRO A 138 -33.13 -58.30 22.70
N GLY A 139 -33.61 -57.73 23.81
CA GLY A 139 -33.61 -58.35 25.13
C GLY A 139 -32.35 -58.12 25.98
N TYR A 140 -31.40 -57.31 25.50
CA TYR A 140 -30.25 -56.86 26.30
C TYR A 140 -30.55 -55.52 26.98
N GLU A 141 -30.32 -55.45 28.30
CA GLU A 141 -30.47 -54.25 29.12
C GLU A 141 -29.06 -53.79 29.56
N PRO A 142 -28.59 -52.59 29.16
CA PRO A 142 -27.25 -52.11 29.49
C PRO A 142 -27.11 -51.70 30.97
N ASP A 143 -25.87 -51.74 31.49
CA ASP A 143 -25.54 -51.32 32.86
C ASP A 143 -25.40 -49.77 32.93
N ASP A 144 -26.34 -49.13 33.60
CA ASP A 144 -26.69 -47.68 33.61
C ASP A 144 -25.64 -46.71 34.20
N SER A 145 -24.34 -47.01 34.12
CA SER A 145 -23.32 -46.24 34.85
C SER A 145 -22.90 -44.90 34.21
N ILE A 146 -23.37 -44.54 33.01
CA ILE A 146 -23.00 -43.27 32.35
C ILE A 146 -24.23 -42.62 31.69
N TYR A 147 -24.74 -41.55 32.30
CA TYR A 147 -25.79 -40.69 31.73
C TYR A 147 -25.15 -39.51 30.98
N TYR A 148 -25.46 -39.36 29.68
CA TYR A 148 -25.15 -38.17 28.89
C TYR A 148 -26.46 -37.43 28.55
N ASP A 149 -26.74 -36.34 29.25
CA ASP A 149 -27.98 -35.54 29.12
C ASP A 149 -27.80 -34.36 28.15
N ALA A 150 -27.22 -34.62 26.97
CA ALA A 150 -27.24 -33.62 25.92
C ALA A 150 -28.59 -33.68 25.21
N ALA A 151 -29.48 -32.77 25.56
CA ALA A 151 -30.70 -32.51 24.82
C ALA A 151 -30.34 -31.94 23.43
N VAL A 152 -30.37 -32.79 22.42
CA VAL A 152 -30.28 -32.37 21.02
C VAL A 152 -31.66 -31.89 20.58
N ASN A 153 -31.79 -30.61 20.25
CA ASN A 153 -32.98 -30.06 19.61
C ASN A 153 -33.01 -30.56 18.16
N TYR A 154 -33.86 -31.55 17.88
CA TYR A 154 -34.11 -32.02 16.51
C TYR A 154 -35.09 -31.07 15.82
N ASP A 155 -34.56 -30.06 15.14
CA ASP A 155 -35.34 -29.22 14.23
C ASP A 155 -35.65 -30.05 12.98
N GLY A 156 -36.83 -30.68 13.00
CA GLY A 156 -37.20 -31.77 12.11
C GLY A 156 -37.07 -31.45 10.62
N ASN A 157 -36.23 -32.25 9.93
CA ASN A 157 -36.42 -32.68 8.55
C ASN A 157 -35.45 -33.84 8.23
N TYR A 158 -35.72 -35.02 8.77
CA TYR A 158 -35.06 -36.25 8.34
C TYR A 158 -36.11 -37.29 7.95
N HIS A 159 -36.20 -37.57 6.64
CA HIS A 159 -36.98 -38.68 6.12
C HIS A 159 -36.06 -39.88 5.91
N TYR A 160 -36.28 -40.94 6.69
CA TYR A 160 -35.67 -42.24 6.46
C TYR A 160 -36.71 -43.18 5.86
N SER A 161 -36.44 -43.71 4.66
CA SER A 161 -37.20 -44.80 4.05
C SER A 161 -36.31 -46.04 3.93
N GLY A 162 -36.73 -47.15 4.53
CA GLY A 162 -36.16 -48.49 4.34
C GLY A 162 -37.28 -49.50 4.11
N LYS A 163 -37.02 -50.50 3.26
CA LYS A 163 -37.96 -51.59 2.91
C LYS A 163 -38.32 -52.47 4.10
#